data_AF-A0A965S3Z4-F1
#
_entry.id   AF-A0A965S3Z4-F1
#
_cell.length_a   1.000
_cell.length_b   1.000
_cell.length_c   1.000
_cell.angle_alpha   90.00
_cell.angle_beta   90.00
_cell.angle_gamma   90.00
#
_symmetry.space_group_name_H-M   'P 1'
#
loop_
_entity.id
_entity.type
_entity.pdbx_description
1 polymer ?
#
loop_
_entity_poly.entity_id
_entity_poly.type
_entity_poly.pdbx_seq_one_letter_code
_entity_poly.pdbx_strand_id
1 'polypeptide(L)'
;HVVDLELPYDYALTVTMYKAALKYNVNYVLTGHNVATEGTYLPKSWRHNKMDILNIKDIHRQHGQRKMETFPHYSFLRQKFFLDRKLKYVNLLNFLGYKKDEVKQFIQKEMGWRDYGGKHYENVFTRFYQGYILNEKFHIDKRQFHLSVLVQSGQLTRENALVEYKRSAYEEKQMQTDLDFVIKKFNFSEASFAEYIQATARSHYEYDSIDKYWNLYFKLIKKGKALLFWK
;
A
#
# COMPACT_ATOMS: atom_id res chain seq x y z
N HIS A 1 7.29 7.53 -10.51
CA HIS A 1 6.11 7.19 -11.33
C HIS A 1 4.82 7.23 -10.49
N VAL A 2 3.61 7.28 -11.10
CA VAL A 2 2.30 7.04 -10.47
C VAL A 2 2.18 5.54 -10.25
N VAL A 3 3.07 5.07 -9.37
CA VAL A 3 3.36 3.64 -9.20
C VAL A 3 2.32 2.99 -8.30
N ASP A 4 1.72 3.76 -7.39
CA ASP A 4 0.89 3.25 -6.30
C ASP A 4 -0.60 3.30 -6.64
N LEU A 5 -1.09 2.32 -7.42
CA LEU A 5 -2.48 2.32 -7.90
C LEU A 5 -3.51 2.06 -6.79
N GLU A 6 -3.10 1.48 -5.66
CA GLU A 6 -3.96 1.23 -4.49
C GLU A 6 -4.05 2.44 -3.55
N LEU A 7 -3.28 3.50 -3.81
CA LEU A 7 -3.24 4.73 -3.01
C LEU A 7 -4.64 5.27 -2.66
N PRO A 8 -5.61 5.38 -3.59
CA PRO A 8 -6.94 5.89 -3.25
C PRO A 8 -7.70 4.97 -2.28
N TYR A 9 -7.55 3.65 -2.43
CA TYR A 9 -8.20 2.66 -1.56
C TYR A 9 -7.59 2.70 -0.15
N ASP A 10 -6.27 2.67 -0.03
CA ASP A 10 -5.57 2.71 1.25
C ASP A 10 -5.86 4.01 2.02
N TYR A 11 -5.89 5.13 1.30
CA TYR A 11 -6.29 6.42 1.87
C TYR A 11 -7.73 6.35 2.40
N ALA A 12 -8.67 5.86 1.57
CA ALA A 12 -10.07 5.80 1.94
C ALA A 12 -10.32 4.88 3.14
N LEU A 13 -9.67 3.72 3.18
CA LEU A 13 -9.72 2.77 4.29
C LEU A 13 -9.22 3.43 5.57
N THR A 14 -8.04 4.05 5.53
CA THR A 14 -7.43 4.72 6.69
C THR A 14 -8.32 5.83 7.24
N VAL A 15 -8.82 6.70 6.36
CA VAL A 15 -9.70 7.81 6.75
C VAL A 15 -11.02 7.30 7.33
N THR A 16 -11.61 6.26 6.74
CA THR A 16 -12.88 5.69 7.20
C THR A 16 -12.73 5.02 8.55
N MET A 17 -11.68 4.23 8.75
CA MET A 17 -11.34 3.65 10.05
C MET A 17 -11.20 4.73 11.12
N TYR A 18 -10.51 5.83 10.80
CA TYR A 18 -10.37 6.92 11.76
C TYR A 18 -11.69 7.63 12.05
N LYS A 19 -12.53 7.89 11.02
CA LYS A 19 -13.89 8.45 11.23
C LYS A 19 -14.69 7.57 12.20
N ALA A 20 -14.64 6.25 12.02
CA ALA A 20 -15.28 5.31 12.93
C ALA A 20 -14.69 5.39 14.35
N ALA A 21 -13.36 5.44 14.49
CA ALA A 21 -12.70 5.56 15.78
C ALA A 21 -13.08 6.86 16.51
N LEU A 22 -13.18 7.99 15.79
CA LEU A 22 -13.68 9.25 16.33
C LEU A 22 -15.13 9.11 16.83
N LYS A 23 -16.01 8.57 15.97
CA LYS A 23 -17.45 8.46 16.23
C LYS A 23 -17.76 7.59 17.46
N TYR A 24 -17.04 6.49 17.62
CA TYR A 24 -17.29 5.51 18.68
C TYR A 24 -16.30 5.63 19.85
N ASN A 25 -15.54 6.74 19.92
CA ASN A 25 -14.55 6.98 20.96
C ASN A 25 -13.53 5.84 21.17
N VAL A 26 -13.12 5.21 20.07
CA VAL A 26 -12.13 4.14 20.09
C VAL A 26 -10.73 4.74 20.05
N ASN A 27 -9.85 4.25 20.92
CA ASN A 27 -8.46 4.71 21.05
C ASN A 27 -7.43 3.64 20.66
N TYR A 28 -7.87 2.40 20.43
CA TYR A 28 -7.01 1.26 20.12
C TYR A 28 -7.31 0.74 18.72
N VAL A 29 -6.25 0.41 17.98
CA VAL A 29 -6.33 -0.26 16.68
C VAL A 29 -5.57 -1.57 16.79
N LEU A 30 -6.28 -2.69 16.69
CA LEU A 30 -5.67 -4.00 16.57
C LEU A 30 -5.28 -4.20 15.09
N THR A 31 -4.05 -4.63 14.85
CA THR A 31 -3.55 -4.84 13.48
C THR A 31 -2.78 -6.15 13.38
N GLY A 32 -2.94 -6.82 12.24
CA GLY A 32 -2.18 -8.00 11.85
C GLY A 32 -0.79 -7.68 11.30
N HIS A 33 -0.35 -6.42 11.35
CA HIS A 33 1.00 -6.06 10.96
C HIS A 33 2.03 -6.69 11.91
N ASN A 34 3.07 -7.31 11.35
CA ASN A 34 4.16 -7.87 12.12
C ASN A 34 5.52 -7.62 11.44
N VAL A 35 6.56 -7.38 12.23
CA VAL A 35 7.89 -7.04 11.71
C VAL A 35 8.54 -8.24 11.00
N ALA A 36 8.20 -9.47 11.42
CA ALA A 36 8.83 -10.70 10.93
C ALA A 36 8.52 -10.99 9.44
N THR A 37 7.35 -10.60 8.93
CA THR A 37 6.95 -10.83 7.52
C THR A 37 6.56 -9.59 6.73
N GLU A 38 6.30 -8.45 7.40
CA GLU A 38 6.02 -7.18 6.73
C GLU A 38 7.28 -6.33 6.55
N GLY A 39 8.29 -6.51 7.40
CA GLY A 39 9.49 -5.70 7.40
C GLY A 39 9.23 -4.26 7.82
N THR A 40 10.08 -3.33 7.38
CA THR A 40 9.98 -1.91 7.75
C THR A 40 9.26 -1.10 6.66
N TYR A 41 9.97 -0.72 5.60
CA TYR A 41 9.43 0.12 4.53
C TYR A 41 9.94 -0.31 3.17
N LEU A 42 9.03 -0.38 2.21
CA LEU A 42 9.39 -0.49 0.80
C LEU A 42 10.29 0.70 0.37
N PRO A 43 11.19 0.50 -0.61
CA PRO A 43 11.97 1.58 -1.20
C PRO A 43 11.10 2.78 -1.58
N LYS A 44 11.57 4.00 -1.33
CA LYS A 44 10.79 5.23 -1.62
C LYS A 44 10.37 5.34 -3.08
N SER A 45 11.14 4.78 -4.01
CA SER A 45 10.82 4.74 -5.44
C SER A 45 9.63 3.83 -5.79
N TRP A 46 9.24 2.91 -4.88
CA TRP A 46 8.20 1.90 -5.12
C TRP A 46 6.86 2.24 -4.47
N ARG A 47 6.76 3.39 -3.79
CA ARG A 47 5.58 3.79 -3.03
C ARG A 47 5.36 5.29 -3.08
N HIS A 48 4.12 5.71 -2.84
CA HIS A 48 3.79 7.12 -2.61
C HIS A 48 3.37 7.36 -1.16
N ASN A 49 3.26 8.62 -0.77
CA ASN A 49 2.68 8.99 0.51
C ASN A 49 1.19 8.60 0.55
N LYS A 50 0.85 7.58 1.35
CA LYS A 50 -0.51 7.04 1.48
C LYS A 50 -1.54 8.05 1.99
N MET A 51 -1.11 9.15 2.62
CA MET A 51 -1.96 10.21 3.14
C MET A 51 -2.07 11.43 2.22
N ASP A 52 -1.55 11.36 1.00
CA ASP A 52 -1.50 12.47 0.06
C ASP A 52 -2.81 12.71 -0.70
N ILE A 53 -3.78 13.32 0.00
CA ILE A 53 -5.09 13.67 -0.58
C ILE A 53 -5.00 14.67 -1.72
N LEU A 54 -3.99 15.54 -1.73
CA LEU A 54 -3.86 16.52 -2.82
C LEU A 54 -3.47 15.83 -4.11
N ASN A 55 -2.58 14.84 -4.03
CA ASN A 55 -2.18 14.05 -5.19
C ASN A 55 -3.37 13.30 -5.79
N ILE A 56 -4.15 12.62 -4.94
CA ILE A 56 -5.38 11.93 -5.36
C ILE A 56 -6.34 12.92 -6.02
N LYS A 57 -6.58 14.08 -5.39
CA LYS A 57 -7.51 15.09 -5.91
C LYS A 57 -7.03 15.72 -7.22
N ASP A 58 -5.75 15.98 -7.37
CA ASP A 58 -5.20 16.63 -8.55
C ASP A 58 -5.17 15.67 -9.76
N ILE A 59 -4.72 14.42 -9.55
CA ILE A 59 -4.83 13.36 -10.56
C ILE A 59 -6.29 13.23 -11.02
N HIS A 60 -7.22 13.15 -10.05
CA HIS A 60 -8.63 13.03 -10.36
C HIS A 60 -9.21 14.27 -11.05
N ARG A 61 -8.78 15.47 -10.69
CA ARG A 61 -9.21 16.71 -11.35
C ARG A 61 -8.77 16.74 -12.83
N GLN A 62 -7.57 16.26 -13.12
CA GLN A 62 -7.00 16.27 -14.47
C GLN A 62 -7.49 15.12 -15.36
N HIS A 63 -7.78 13.95 -14.76
CA HIS A 63 -8.01 12.71 -15.51
C HIS A 63 -9.30 11.96 -15.13
N GLY A 64 -10.00 12.38 -14.07
CA GLY A 64 -11.21 11.74 -13.57
C GLY A 64 -12.45 12.09 -14.40
N GLN A 65 -13.36 11.12 -14.51
CA GLN A 65 -14.60 11.27 -15.28
C GLN A 65 -15.86 11.46 -14.41
N ARG A 66 -15.80 11.07 -13.12
CA ARG A 66 -16.94 11.06 -12.20
C ARG A 66 -16.63 11.90 -10.98
N LYS A 67 -17.63 12.57 -10.38
CA LYS A 67 -17.42 13.35 -9.16
C LYS A 67 -17.04 12.44 -7.96
N MET A 68 -16.13 12.90 -7.11
CA MET A 68 -15.73 12.24 -5.85
C MET A 68 -16.60 12.68 -4.65
N GLU A 69 -17.92 12.60 -4.76
CA GLU A 69 -18.83 13.14 -3.72
C GLU A 69 -18.74 12.34 -2.41
N THR A 70 -18.66 11.01 -2.51
CA THR A 70 -18.63 10.11 -1.34
C THR A 70 -17.22 9.73 -0.89
N PHE A 71 -16.19 10.17 -1.61
CA PHE A 71 -14.80 9.78 -1.30
C PHE A 71 -14.37 10.38 0.05
N PRO A 72 -14.06 9.53 1.05
CA PRO A 72 -13.78 10.00 2.39
C PRO A 72 -12.41 10.69 2.40
N HIS A 73 -12.38 11.94 2.85
CA HIS A 73 -11.13 12.68 2.93
C HIS A 73 -11.06 13.64 4.11
N TYR A 74 -9.85 14.05 4.42
CA TYR A 74 -9.54 15.07 5.42
C TYR A 74 -8.69 16.19 4.83
N SER A 75 -8.99 17.43 5.26
CA SER A 75 -8.12 18.57 5.05
C SER A 75 -6.77 18.36 5.77
N PHE A 76 -5.73 19.10 5.38
CA PHE A 76 -4.42 19.05 6.04
C PHE A 76 -4.52 19.21 7.56
N LEU A 77 -5.30 20.20 8.05
CA LEU A 77 -5.50 20.42 9.48
C LEU A 77 -6.16 19.24 10.19
N ARG A 78 -7.15 18.59 9.55
CA ARG A 78 -7.75 17.37 10.09
C ARG A 78 -6.80 16.19 10.06
N GLN A 79 -5.95 16.07 9.04
CA GLN A 79 -4.90 15.04 9.01
C GLN A 79 -3.83 15.29 10.10
N LYS A 80 -3.53 16.56 10.40
CA LYS A 80 -2.66 16.91 11.51
C LYS A 80 -3.28 16.53 12.86
N PHE A 81 -4.54 16.91 13.08
CA PHE A 81 -5.29 16.50 14.26
C PHE A 81 -5.38 14.97 14.38
N PHE A 82 -5.53 14.28 13.25
CA PHE A 82 -5.46 12.83 13.17
C PHE A 82 -4.18 12.26 13.78
N LEU A 83 -3.02 12.78 13.37
CA LEU A 83 -1.73 12.36 13.93
C LEU A 83 -1.60 12.70 15.42
N ASP A 84 -2.20 13.81 15.87
CA ASP A 84 -2.11 14.25 17.27
C ASP A 84 -3.00 13.44 18.23
N ARG A 85 -4.11 12.85 17.75
CA ARG A 85 -5.02 12.03 18.58
C ARG A 85 -4.35 10.76 19.13
N LYS A 86 -3.16 10.37 18.62
CA LYS A 86 -2.37 9.23 19.09
C LYS A 86 -3.21 7.95 19.26
N LEU A 87 -3.84 7.47 18.17
CA LEU A 87 -4.40 6.11 18.18
C LEU A 87 -3.31 5.11 18.57
N LYS A 88 -3.64 4.21 19.50
CA LYS A 88 -2.72 3.19 20.01
C LYS A 88 -2.82 1.96 19.12
N TYR A 89 -1.85 1.80 18.23
CA TYR A 89 -1.72 0.60 17.40
C TYR A 89 -1.13 -0.53 18.24
N VAL A 90 -1.82 -1.67 18.27
CA VAL A 90 -1.38 -2.89 18.94
C VAL A 90 -1.11 -3.95 17.87
N ASN A 91 0.17 -4.18 17.61
CA ASN A 91 0.66 -5.20 16.67
C ASN A 91 0.71 -6.55 17.38
N LEU A 92 -0.44 -7.21 17.57
CA LEU A 92 -0.56 -8.42 18.38
C LEU A 92 0.42 -9.52 17.98
N LEU A 93 0.65 -9.66 16.67
CA LEU A 93 1.51 -10.69 16.11
C LEU A 93 3.00 -10.49 16.42
N ASN A 94 3.43 -9.29 16.82
CA ASN A 94 4.81 -9.06 17.29
C ASN A 94 5.08 -9.62 18.68
N PHE A 95 4.03 -9.92 19.46
CA PHE A 95 4.18 -10.56 20.78
C PHE A 95 4.22 -12.08 20.70
N LEU A 96 4.10 -12.63 19.49
CA LEU A 96 4.11 -14.06 19.21
C LEU A 96 5.36 -14.40 18.39
N GLY A 97 5.84 -15.64 18.49
CA GLY A 97 6.84 -16.19 17.58
C GLY A 97 6.26 -16.43 16.19
N TYR A 98 5.85 -15.37 15.48
CA TYR A 98 5.09 -15.46 14.24
C TYR A 98 5.90 -16.15 13.13
N LYS A 99 5.54 -17.41 12.82
CA LYS A 99 6.07 -18.20 11.71
C LYS A 99 5.00 -18.34 10.63
N LYS A 100 5.28 -17.75 9.46
CA LYS A 100 4.30 -17.61 8.37
C LYS A 100 3.69 -18.95 7.97
N ASP A 101 4.52 -19.96 7.79
CA ASP A 101 4.09 -21.26 7.26
C ASP A 101 3.28 -22.06 8.28
N GLU A 102 3.67 -22.01 9.57
CA GLU A 102 2.90 -22.60 10.67
C GLU A 102 1.53 -21.93 10.82
N VAL A 103 1.49 -20.59 10.76
CA VAL A 103 0.23 -19.84 10.84
C VAL A 103 -0.69 -20.17 9.67
N LYS A 104 -0.15 -20.26 8.44
CA LYS A 104 -0.93 -20.67 7.26
C LYS A 104 -1.56 -22.05 7.47
N GLN A 105 -0.78 -23.04 7.90
CA GLN A 105 -1.29 -24.39 8.17
C GLN A 105 -2.37 -24.38 9.27
N PHE A 106 -2.14 -23.62 10.34
CA PHE A 106 -3.10 -23.48 11.44
C PHE A 106 -4.44 -22.91 10.98
N ILE A 107 -4.44 -21.77 10.27
CA ILE A 107 -5.69 -21.14 9.82
C ILE A 107 -6.38 -21.93 8.70
N GLN A 108 -5.64 -22.69 7.88
CA GLN A 108 -6.24 -23.64 6.94
C GLN A 108 -7.04 -24.69 7.69
N LYS A 109 -6.44 -25.30 8.71
CA LYS A 109 -7.04 -26.38 9.48
C LYS A 109 -8.20 -25.92 10.35
N GLU A 110 -8.00 -24.84 11.11
CA GLU A 110 -8.93 -24.43 12.17
C GLU A 110 -10.03 -23.47 11.67
N MET A 111 -9.77 -22.74 10.58
CA MET A 111 -10.70 -21.71 10.07
C MET A 111 -11.15 -21.97 8.62
N GLY A 112 -10.68 -23.05 7.99
CA GLY A 112 -10.97 -23.33 6.58
C GLY A 112 -10.43 -22.27 5.62
N TRP A 113 -9.42 -21.51 6.04
CA TRP A 113 -8.79 -20.51 5.19
C TRP A 113 -8.15 -21.16 3.96
N ARG A 114 -8.28 -20.52 2.80
CA ARG A 114 -7.72 -21.01 1.54
C ARG A 114 -6.48 -20.20 1.17
N ASP A 115 -5.41 -20.92 0.88
CA ASP A 115 -4.18 -20.30 0.42
C ASP A 115 -4.35 -19.76 -0.99
N TYR A 116 -4.20 -18.45 -1.11
CA TYR A 116 -4.19 -17.73 -2.39
C TYR A 116 -2.79 -17.63 -3.00
N GLY A 117 -1.79 -18.29 -2.39
CA GLY A 117 -0.42 -18.38 -2.88
C GLY A 117 0.41 -17.16 -2.50
N GLY A 118 0.42 -16.14 -3.38
CA GLY A 118 1.25 -14.95 -3.25
C GLY A 118 0.85 -14.02 -2.10
N LYS A 119 1.74 -13.10 -1.70
CA LYS A 119 1.42 -12.09 -0.68
C LYS A 119 0.45 -11.05 -1.27
N HIS A 120 -0.64 -10.76 -0.56
CA HIS A 120 -1.75 -9.88 -0.97
C HIS A 120 -2.62 -10.42 -2.13
N TYR A 121 -2.58 -11.72 -2.40
CA TYR A 121 -3.29 -12.32 -3.53
C TYR A 121 -4.76 -12.69 -3.21
N GLU A 122 -5.28 -12.29 -2.03
CA GLU A 122 -6.69 -12.39 -1.66
C GLU A 122 -7.62 -11.51 -2.52
N ASN A 123 -7.09 -10.44 -3.12
CA ASN A 123 -7.82 -9.51 -3.95
C ASN A 123 -7.32 -9.57 -5.41
N VAL A 124 -8.23 -9.76 -6.36
CA VAL A 124 -7.92 -9.88 -7.80
C VAL A 124 -7.17 -8.65 -8.31
N PHE A 125 -7.61 -7.44 -7.95
CA PHE A 125 -6.94 -6.21 -8.39
C PHE A 125 -5.56 -6.08 -7.79
N THR A 126 -5.41 -6.31 -6.47
CA THR A 126 -4.10 -6.25 -5.80
C THR A 126 -3.12 -7.26 -6.37
N ARG A 127 -3.58 -8.50 -6.59
CA ARG A 127 -2.81 -9.56 -7.23
C ARG A 127 -2.35 -9.14 -8.61
N PHE A 128 -3.27 -8.69 -9.47
CA PHE A 128 -2.95 -8.24 -10.83
C PHE A 128 -2.02 -7.02 -10.85
N TYR A 129 -2.27 -6.01 -10.01
CA TYR A 129 -1.42 -4.83 -9.91
C TYR A 129 0.00 -5.19 -9.47
N GLN A 130 0.15 -5.93 -8.36
CA GLN A 130 1.47 -6.26 -7.81
C GLN A 130 2.21 -7.32 -8.62
N GLY A 131 1.49 -8.26 -9.22
CA GLY A 131 2.04 -9.39 -9.94
C GLY A 131 2.24 -9.15 -11.44
N TYR A 132 1.49 -8.24 -12.07
CA TYR A 132 1.59 -7.94 -13.51
C TYR A 132 1.98 -6.48 -13.76
N ILE A 133 1.14 -5.51 -13.37
CA ILE A 133 1.36 -4.09 -13.72
C ILE A 133 2.69 -3.57 -13.19
N LEU A 134 3.04 -3.87 -11.93
CA LEU A 134 4.33 -3.44 -11.36
C LEU A 134 5.53 -4.01 -12.11
N ASN A 135 5.47 -5.27 -12.54
CA ASN A 135 6.55 -5.92 -13.28
C ASN A 135 6.66 -5.35 -14.72
N GLU A 136 5.56 -5.37 -15.46
CA GLU A 136 5.56 -5.03 -16.89
C GLU A 136 5.74 -3.53 -17.14
N LYS A 137 5.04 -2.67 -16.37
CA LYS A 137 5.05 -1.22 -16.61
C LYS A 137 6.11 -0.47 -15.81
N PHE A 138 6.34 -0.86 -14.57
CA PHE A 138 7.21 -0.13 -13.64
C PHE A 138 8.52 -0.85 -13.35
N HIS A 139 8.72 -2.07 -13.87
CA HIS A 139 9.89 -2.90 -13.63
C HIS A 139 10.20 -3.09 -12.14
N ILE A 140 9.15 -3.27 -11.34
CA ILE A 140 9.19 -3.47 -9.90
C ILE A 140 8.63 -4.85 -9.58
N ASP A 141 9.49 -5.72 -9.01
CA ASP A 141 9.07 -6.99 -8.43
C ASP A 141 9.05 -6.90 -6.90
N LYS A 142 7.85 -6.74 -6.32
CA LYS A 142 7.66 -6.68 -4.86
C LYS A 142 8.12 -7.95 -4.14
N ARG A 143 8.22 -9.10 -4.83
CA ARG A 143 8.71 -10.35 -4.23
C ARG A 143 10.15 -10.22 -3.77
N GLN A 144 10.96 -9.39 -4.45
CA GLN A 144 12.33 -9.11 -4.00
C GLN A 144 12.35 -8.59 -2.55
N PHE A 145 11.47 -7.65 -2.23
CA PHE A 145 11.33 -7.11 -0.87
C PHE A 145 10.76 -8.15 0.10
N HIS A 146 9.67 -8.82 -0.27
CA HIS A 146 9.01 -9.81 0.59
C HIS A 146 9.94 -10.99 0.95
N LEU A 147 10.68 -11.51 -0.02
CA LEU A 147 11.64 -12.59 0.20
C LEU A 147 12.81 -12.11 1.06
N SER A 148 13.29 -10.88 0.85
CA SER A 148 14.34 -10.29 1.69
C SER A 148 13.92 -10.19 3.16
N VAL A 149 12.66 -9.86 3.44
CA VAL A 149 12.11 -9.82 4.81
C VAL A 149 12.09 -11.22 5.44
N LEU A 150 11.74 -12.26 4.68
CA LEU A 150 11.75 -13.64 5.19
C LEU A 150 13.17 -14.15 5.46
N VAL A 151 14.16 -13.72 4.66
CA VAL A 151 15.58 -14.00 4.91
C VAL A 151 16.07 -13.30 6.18
N GLN A 152 15.76 -12.01 6.34
CA GLN A 152 16.14 -11.23 7.52
C GLN A 152 15.52 -11.76 8.82
N SER A 153 14.32 -12.32 8.76
CA SER A 153 13.65 -12.92 9.92
C SER A 153 14.03 -14.39 10.18
N GLY A 154 14.93 -14.97 9.37
CA GLY A 154 15.35 -16.37 9.50
C GLY A 154 14.23 -17.38 9.19
N GLN A 155 13.18 -16.97 8.47
CA GLN A 155 12.09 -17.85 8.04
C GLN A 155 12.35 -18.48 6.67
N LEU A 156 13.33 -17.95 5.91
CA LEU A 156 13.71 -18.47 4.59
C LEU A 156 15.22 -18.33 4.41
N THR A 157 15.89 -19.33 3.84
CA THR A 157 17.31 -19.18 3.48
C THR A 157 17.46 -18.31 2.24
N ARG A 158 18.63 -17.68 2.06
CA ARG A 158 18.91 -16.88 0.85
C ARG A 158 18.81 -17.72 -0.41
N GLU A 159 19.28 -18.96 -0.36
CA GLU A 159 19.28 -19.91 -1.47
C GLU A 159 17.84 -20.23 -1.89
N ASN A 160 16.96 -20.53 -0.93
CA ASN A 160 15.56 -20.80 -1.19
C ASN A 160 14.81 -19.56 -1.67
N ALA A 161 15.14 -18.37 -1.14
CA ALA A 161 14.60 -17.11 -1.64
C ALA A 161 14.97 -16.87 -3.11
N LEU A 162 16.20 -17.16 -3.53
CA LEU A 162 16.62 -17.02 -4.92
C LEU A 162 15.94 -18.05 -5.84
N VAL A 163 15.72 -19.28 -5.36
CA VAL A 163 14.94 -20.29 -6.10
C VAL A 163 13.50 -19.81 -6.30
N GLU A 164 12.86 -19.29 -5.25
CA GLU A 164 11.49 -18.77 -5.32
C GLU A 164 11.40 -17.54 -6.24
N TYR A 165 12.36 -16.62 -6.17
CA TYR A 165 12.40 -15.43 -7.00
C TYR A 165 12.50 -15.74 -8.51
N LYS A 166 13.21 -16.83 -8.87
CA LYS A 166 13.32 -17.30 -10.26
C LYS A 166 12.04 -17.89 -10.82
N ARG A 167 11.07 -18.27 -9.97
CA ARG A 167 9.77 -18.75 -10.43
C ARG A 167 8.96 -17.56 -10.97
N SER A 168 7.99 -17.85 -11.83
CA SER A 168 7.05 -16.81 -12.26
C SER A 168 6.32 -16.22 -11.06
N ALA A 169 6.14 -14.89 -11.05
CA ALA A 169 5.34 -14.19 -10.03
C ALA A 169 3.84 -14.54 -10.11
N TYR A 170 3.45 -15.11 -11.26
CA TYR A 170 2.07 -15.25 -11.67
C TYR A 170 1.91 -16.51 -12.52
N GLU A 171 0.95 -17.37 -12.15
CA GLU A 171 0.57 -18.49 -13.02
C GLU A 171 -0.12 -17.94 -14.27
N GLU A 172 0.32 -18.36 -15.46
CA GLU A 172 -0.11 -17.79 -16.74
C GLU A 172 -1.64 -17.80 -16.93
N LYS A 173 -2.31 -18.91 -16.61
CA LYS A 173 -3.77 -19.02 -16.73
C LYS A 173 -4.50 -18.08 -15.78
N GLN A 174 -4.02 -17.96 -14.54
CA GLN A 174 -4.57 -17.00 -13.58
C GLN A 174 -4.33 -15.57 -14.03
N MET A 175 -3.16 -15.28 -14.63
CA MET A 175 -2.81 -13.96 -15.15
C MET A 175 -3.78 -13.53 -16.22
N GLN A 176 -4.04 -14.40 -17.20
CA GLN A 176 -4.99 -14.11 -18.26
C GLN A 176 -6.41 -13.90 -17.71
N THR A 177 -6.83 -14.75 -16.77
CA THR A 177 -8.16 -14.62 -16.12
C THR A 177 -8.31 -13.27 -15.41
N ASP A 178 -7.28 -12.86 -14.66
CA ASP A 178 -7.28 -11.60 -13.92
C ASP A 178 -7.17 -10.40 -14.88
N LEU A 179 -6.39 -10.52 -15.96
CA LEU A 179 -6.31 -9.52 -17.02
C LEU A 179 -7.70 -9.26 -17.62
N ASP A 180 -8.38 -10.30 -18.09
CA ASP A 180 -9.72 -10.22 -18.69
C ASP A 180 -10.72 -9.59 -17.71
N PHE A 181 -10.65 -9.98 -16.44
CA PHE A 181 -11.48 -9.42 -15.39
C PHE A 181 -11.20 -7.92 -15.16
N VAL A 182 -9.93 -7.55 -15.04
CA VAL A 182 -9.50 -6.17 -14.76
C VAL A 182 -9.83 -5.25 -15.93
N ILE A 183 -9.44 -5.59 -17.17
CA ILE A 183 -9.73 -4.74 -18.34
C ILE A 183 -11.23 -4.52 -18.51
N LYS A 184 -12.05 -5.57 -18.30
CA LYS A 184 -13.51 -5.47 -18.33
C LYS A 184 -14.03 -4.54 -17.23
N LYS A 185 -13.54 -4.65 -16.00
CA LYS A 185 -14.00 -3.81 -14.87
C LYS A 185 -13.60 -2.34 -15.01
N PHE A 186 -12.44 -2.06 -15.60
CA PHE A 186 -11.96 -0.71 -15.87
C PHE A 186 -12.39 -0.17 -17.24
N ASN A 187 -13.15 -0.96 -18.02
CA ASN A 187 -13.64 -0.59 -19.34
C ASN A 187 -12.51 -0.26 -20.35
N PHE A 188 -11.44 -1.03 -20.30
CA PHE A 188 -10.38 -1.03 -21.32
C PHE A 188 -10.70 -2.04 -22.43
N SER A 189 -10.32 -1.72 -23.67
CA SER A 189 -10.06 -2.73 -24.69
C SER A 189 -8.65 -3.32 -24.49
N GLU A 190 -8.41 -4.54 -24.99
CA GLU A 190 -7.08 -5.16 -24.96
C GLU A 190 -6.01 -4.24 -25.56
N ALA A 191 -6.29 -3.62 -26.71
CA ALA A 191 -5.39 -2.67 -27.36
C ALA A 191 -5.07 -1.46 -26.47
N SER A 192 -6.10 -0.82 -25.89
CA SER A 192 -5.90 0.35 -25.02
C SER A 192 -5.15 0.01 -23.72
N PHE A 193 -5.32 -1.22 -23.21
CA PHE A 193 -4.56 -1.68 -22.04
C PHE A 193 -3.11 -1.98 -22.39
N ALA A 194 -2.84 -2.61 -23.55
CA ALA A 194 -1.49 -2.83 -24.04
C ALA A 194 -0.74 -1.50 -24.28
N GLU A 195 -1.42 -0.51 -24.87
CA GLU A 195 -0.90 0.86 -25.00
C GLU A 195 -0.59 1.46 -23.63
N TYR A 196 -1.50 1.32 -22.64
CA TYR A 196 -1.25 1.77 -21.28
C TYR A 196 -0.02 1.12 -20.65
N ILE A 197 0.18 -0.19 -20.82
CA ILE A 197 1.36 -0.90 -20.28
C ILE A 197 2.64 -0.35 -20.91
N GLN A 198 2.68 -0.17 -22.23
CA GLN A 198 3.85 0.31 -22.97
C GLN A 198 4.12 1.81 -22.81
N ALA A 199 3.10 2.60 -22.44
CA ALA A 199 3.24 4.05 -22.28
C ALA A 199 4.26 4.41 -21.20
N THR A 200 5.00 5.51 -21.42
CA THR A 200 5.93 6.04 -20.42
C THR A 200 5.22 6.34 -19.10
N ALA A 201 5.76 5.83 -18.00
CA ALA A 201 5.18 6.01 -16.70
C ALA A 201 5.35 7.48 -16.21
N ARG A 202 4.24 8.18 -15.98
CA ARG A 202 4.23 9.53 -15.38
C ARG A 202 4.59 9.47 -13.89
N SER A 203 5.07 10.54 -13.28
CA SER A 203 5.46 10.63 -11.86
C SER A 203 4.36 11.16 -10.94
N HIS A 204 4.23 10.64 -9.71
CA HIS A 204 3.37 11.26 -8.68
C HIS A 204 3.76 12.73 -8.43
N TYR A 205 5.03 13.08 -8.59
CA TYR A 205 5.54 14.44 -8.38
C TYR A 205 5.15 15.44 -9.48
N GLU A 206 4.50 14.99 -10.55
CA GLU A 206 3.90 15.88 -11.56
C GLU A 206 2.55 16.47 -11.12
N TYR A 207 2.00 15.98 -10.00
CA TYR A 207 0.73 16.40 -9.43
C TYR A 207 0.94 17.07 -8.08
N ASP A 208 -0.05 17.84 -7.63
CA ASP A 208 -0.01 18.49 -6.32
C ASP A 208 0.20 17.48 -5.18
N SER A 209 0.81 17.93 -4.10
CA SER A 209 1.14 17.06 -2.97
C SER A 209 0.96 17.78 -1.64
N ILE A 210 0.42 17.06 -0.66
CA ILE A 210 0.30 17.52 0.72
C ILE A 210 1.66 17.77 1.37
N ASP A 211 2.74 17.22 0.81
CA ASP A 211 4.10 17.37 1.32
C ASP A 211 4.52 18.85 1.43
N LYS A 212 4.01 19.75 0.57
CA LYS A 212 4.28 21.19 0.68
C LYS A 212 3.80 21.78 2.02
N TYR A 213 2.65 21.32 2.52
CA TYR A 213 2.10 21.75 3.80
C TYR A 213 2.88 21.14 4.97
N TRP A 214 3.28 19.87 4.87
CA TRP A 214 4.16 19.25 5.86
C TRP A 214 5.52 19.94 5.95
N ASN A 215 6.15 20.25 4.81
CA ASN A 215 7.42 20.95 4.76
C ASN A 215 7.32 22.35 5.39
N LEU A 216 6.25 23.09 5.11
CA LEU A 216 5.99 24.37 5.75
C LEU A 216 5.80 24.22 7.26
N TYR A 217 4.98 23.27 7.70
CA TYR A 217 4.74 22.97 9.11
C TYR A 217 6.03 22.65 9.86
N PHE A 218 6.87 21.75 9.34
CA PHE A 218 8.14 21.40 9.97
C PHE A 218 9.15 22.57 9.96
N LYS A 219 9.18 23.38 8.90
CA LYS A 219 10.00 24.59 8.83
C LYS A 219 9.60 25.59 9.92
N LEU A 220 8.30 25.80 10.14
CA LEU A 220 7.78 26.68 11.18
C LEU A 220 8.11 26.16 12.58
N ILE A 221 7.95 24.85 12.82
CA ILE A 221 8.33 24.23 14.10
C ILE A 221 9.82 24.35 14.38
N LYS A 222 10.67 24.11 13.38
CA LYS A 222 12.13 24.23 13.57
C LYS A 222 12.52 25.64 13.97
N LYS A 223 11.92 26.66 13.33
CA LYS A 223 12.11 28.08 13.70
C LYS A 223 11.57 28.39 15.10
N GLY A 224 10.37 27.93 15.43
CA GLY A 224 9.76 28.13 16.74
C GLY A 224 10.54 27.48 17.88
N LYS A 225 11.06 26.26 17.67
CA LYS A 225 11.97 25.61 18.63
C LYS A 225 13.26 26.40 18.79
N ALA A 226 13.88 26.86 17.70
CA ALA A 226 15.08 27.68 17.79
C ALA A 226 14.85 28.96 18.62
N LEU A 227 13.65 29.54 18.58
CA LEU A 227 13.26 30.70 19.38
C LEU A 227 12.94 30.36 20.86
N LEU A 228 12.40 29.16 21.13
CA LEU A 228 12.03 28.71 22.49
C LEU A 228 13.20 28.14 23.28
N PHE A 229 14.22 27.59 22.60
CA PHE A 229 15.44 27.03 23.19
C PHE A 229 16.64 27.99 23.10
N TRP A 230 16.41 29.25 22.70
CA TRP A 230 17.31 30.39 22.94
C TRP A 230 16.84 31.13 24.21
N LYS A 231 17.02 30.46 25.35
CA LYS A 231 17.04 31.05 26.70
C LYS A 231 18.00 30.24 27.54
#